data_AF-A0A377IDX8-F1
#
_entry.id   AF-A0A377IDX8-F1
#
_cell.length_a   1.000
_cell.length_b   1.000
_cell.length_c   1.000
_cell.angle_alpha   90.00
_cell.angle_beta   90.00
_cell.angle_gamma   90.00
#
_symmetry.space_group_name_H-M   'P 1'
#
loop_
_entity.id
_entity.type
_entity.pdbx_description
1 polymer ?
#
loop_
_entity_poly.entity_id
_entity_poly.type
_entity_poly.pdbx_seq_one_letter_code
_entity_poly.pdbx_strand_id
1 'polypeptide(L)'
;MPHYNFLPITNVAQGQIAPEEKFDEGTSRMQIITASVDLAYPFMLGKQPFRFTTHWNAQWNQTPLVQQDKLSIGGRYTVRGFDGELSLSGERGWVWRNELVWNIANKGQELYLGIDKGIVRSSQEELQLGDSLTGGVLGLRGELWGLNYDYFIGIPIKKPEGFRTSHLTTGFSFSYRF
;
A
#
# COMPACT_ATOMS: atom_id res chain seq x y z
N MET A 1 -10.00 -24.64 -0.79
CA MET A 1 -9.14 -24.65 0.41
C MET A 1 -8.43 -23.30 0.45
N PRO A 2 -8.50 -22.52 1.55
CA PRO A 2 -7.71 -21.30 1.67
C PRO A 2 -6.23 -21.68 1.85
N HIS A 3 -5.37 -21.16 0.98
CA HIS A 3 -3.92 -21.23 1.15
C HIS A 3 -3.49 -20.07 2.05
N TYR A 4 -2.85 -20.38 3.17
CA TYR A 4 -2.25 -19.41 4.07
C TYR A 4 -0.73 -19.47 3.89
N ASN A 5 -0.12 -18.37 3.43
CA ASN A 5 1.33 -18.22 3.45
C ASN A 5 1.67 -17.17 4.51
N PHE A 6 2.22 -17.62 5.64
CA PHE A 6 2.90 -16.75 6.60
C PHE A 6 4.40 -16.96 6.40
N LEU A 7 5.11 -15.92 5.95
CA LEU A 7 6.58 -15.91 5.92
C LEU A 7 7.08 -14.69 6.71
N PRO A 8 7.66 -14.87 7.91
CA PRO A 8 8.48 -13.83 8.50
C PRO A 8 9.83 -13.80 7.77
N ILE A 9 10.12 -12.72 7.06
CA ILE A 9 11.45 -12.49 6.46
C ILE A 9 12.20 -11.53 7.38
N THR A 10 13.28 -12.00 7.98
CA THR A 10 14.27 -11.17 8.67
C THR A 10 15.44 -10.93 7.71
N ASN A 11 15.59 -9.71 7.19
CA ASN A 11 16.76 -9.34 6.41
C ASN A 11 17.79 -8.65 7.31
N VAL A 12 19.01 -9.20 7.38
CA VAL A 12 20.17 -8.59 8.05
C VAL A 12 21.23 -8.37 6.98
N ALA A 13 21.45 -7.12 6.55
CA ALA A 13 22.53 -6.78 5.62
C ALA A 13 23.81 -6.40 6.40
N GLN A 14 24.97 -6.93 5.98
CA GLN A 14 26.29 -6.58 6.53
C GLN A 14 27.04 -5.65 5.55
N GLY A 15 27.32 -4.42 5.96
CA GLY A 15 28.11 -3.41 5.21
C GLY A 15 28.72 -2.37 6.16
N GLN A 16 29.77 -1.66 5.72
CA GLN A 16 30.61 -0.76 6.54
C GLN A 16 29.91 0.54 6.98
N ILE A 17 30.44 1.16 8.05
CA ILE A 17 29.93 2.39 8.71
C ILE A 17 29.67 3.50 7.68
N ALA A 18 28.45 4.01 7.66
CA ALA A 18 27.96 4.98 6.70
C ALA A 18 27.92 6.40 7.32
N PRO A 19 28.13 7.48 6.54
CA PRO A 19 28.25 8.85 7.03
C PRO A 19 27.08 9.37 7.87
N GLU A 20 25.89 8.78 7.69
CA GLU A 20 24.62 9.15 8.33
C GLU A 20 24.58 8.84 9.84
N GLU A 21 25.46 7.95 10.33
CA GLU A 21 25.61 7.67 11.77
C GLU A 21 26.09 8.88 12.58
N LYS A 22 26.71 9.88 11.94
CA LYS A 22 27.18 11.10 12.62
C LYS A 22 26.06 12.04 13.06
N PHE A 23 24.87 11.88 12.50
CA PHE A 23 23.73 12.77 12.74
C PHE A 23 22.52 12.05 13.37
N ASP A 24 22.69 10.79 13.81
CA ASP A 24 21.59 9.92 14.29
C ASP A 24 20.45 9.73 13.25
N GLU A 25 20.78 9.93 11.97
CA GLU A 25 19.85 9.86 10.83
C GLU A 25 19.70 8.44 10.26
N GLY A 26 20.36 7.47 10.86
CA GLY A 26 20.35 6.06 10.45
C GLY A 26 21.61 5.33 10.88
N THR A 27 21.49 4.05 11.20
CA THR A 27 22.66 3.20 11.47
C THR A 27 23.08 2.42 10.23
N SER A 28 24.38 2.22 10.03
CA SER A 28 24.95 1.33 8.99
C SER A 28 24.42 -0.10 9.10
N ARG A 29 23.98 -0.47 10.31
CA ARG A 29 23.29 -1.73 10.61
C ARG A 29 21.81 -1.44 10.85
N MET A 30 21.06 -1.23 9.78
CA MET A 30 19.61 -1.12 9.86
C MET A 30 18.99 -2.45 10.32
N GLN A 31 18.01 -2.37 11.21
CA GLN A 31 17.23 -3.51 11.65
C GLN A 31 15.74 -3.22 11.48
N ILE A 32 15.15 -3.83 10.44
CA ILE A 32 13.74 -3.71 10.10
C ILE A 32 13.06 -5.06 10.27
N ILE A 33 11.90 -5.06 10.94
CA ILE A 33 10.99 -6.19 11.01
C ILE A 33 9.77 -5.87 10.16
N THR A 34 9.39 -6.79 9.27
CA THR A 34 8.17 -6.68 8.47
C THR A 34 7.23 -7.85 8.70
N ALA A 35 5.93 -7.59 8.63
CA ALA A 35 4.90 -8.62 8.62
C ALA A 35 3.87 -8.33 7.53
N SER A 36 3.37 -9.38 6.86
CA SER A 36 2.33 -9.24 5.85
C SER A 36 1.28 -10.33 5.95
N VAL A 37 0.05 -9.98 5.57
CA VAL A 37 -1.10 -10.89 5.48
C VAL A 37 -1.85 -10.59 4.19
N ASP A 38 -2.09 -11.63 3.40
CA ASP A 38 -2.82 -11.57 2.15
C ASP A 38 -3.93 -12.61 2.16
N LEU A 39 -5.19 -12.17 2.04
CA LEU A 39 -6.36 -13.05 2.04
C LEU A 39 -7.28 -12.73 0.87
N ALA A 40 -7.80 -13.79 0.25
CA ALA A 40 -8.80 -13.71 -0.81
C ALA A 40 -9.96 -14.66 -0.49
N TYR A 41 -11.17 -14.10 -0.40
CA TYR A 41 -12.39 -14.85 -0.11
C TYR A 41 -13.37 -14.73 -1.30
N PRO A 42 -13.48 -15.77 -2.14
CA PRO A 42 -14.47 -15.81 -3.21
C PRO A 42 -15.85 -16.17 -2.67
N PHE A 43 -16.89 -15.52 -3.17
CA PHE A 43 -18.29 -15.81 -2.83
C PHE A 43 -19.23 -15.48 -4.00
N MET A 44 -20.46 -15.98 -3.94
CA MET A 44 -21.48 -15.73 -4.96
C MET A 44 -22.56 -14.82 -4.40
N LEU A 45 -22.93 -13.77 -5.14
CA LEU A 45 -24.15 -13.01 -4.91
C LEU A 45 -25.15 -13.38 -6.02
N GLY A 46 -26.08 -14.28 -5.73
CA GLY A 46 -26.91 -14.90 -6.76
C GLY A 46 -26.03 -15.72 -7.74
N LYS A 47 -26.10 -15.40 -9.04
CA LYS A 47 -25.27 -16.03 -10.09
C LYS A 47 -23.99 -15.25 -10.39
N GLN A 48 -23.74 -14.14 -9.70
CA GLN A 48 -22.61 -13.26 -9.95
C GLN A 48 -21.44 -13.61 -9.00
N PRO A 49 -20.22 -13.81 -9.52
CA PRO A 49 -19.05 -14.11 -8.72
C PRO A 49 -18.40 -12.84 -8.17
N PHE A 50 -18.19 -12.83 -6.86
CA PHE A 50 -17.48 -11.79 -6.14
C PHE A 50 -16.26 -12.36 -5.44
N ARG A 51 -15.32 -11.48 -5.14
CA ARG A 51 -14.15 -11.79 -4.33
C ARG A 51 -13.85 -10.62 -3.42
N PHE A 52 -13.74 -10.88 -2.14
CA PHE A 52 -13.17 -9.92 -1.20
C PHE A 52 -11.67 -10.20 -1.06
N THR A 53 -10.84 -9.19 -1.22
CA THR A 53 -9.39 -9.27 -0.96
C THR A 53 -8.98 -8.29 0.11
N THR A 54 -8.09 -8.73 0.98
CA THR A 54 -7.47 -7.89 2.01
C THR A 54 -5.97 -8.13 2.05
N HIS A 55 -5.23 -7.03 2.09
CA HIS A 55 -3.78 -7.01 2.10
C HIS A 55 -3.34 -6.11 3.25
N TRP A 56 -2.60 -6.65 4.20
CA TRP A 56 -2.04 -5.90 5.31
C TRP A 56 -0.52 -6.05 5.30
N ASN A 57 0.19 -4.95 5.46
CA ASN A 57 1.64 -4.93 5.54
C ASN A 57 2.07 -3.99 6.66
N ALA A 58 3.03 -4.39 7.47
CA ALA A 58 3.51 -3.62 8.61
C ALA A 58 5.03 -3.68 8.72
N GLN A 59 5.58 -2.59 9.25
CA GLN A 59 7.01 -2.38 9.46
C GLN A 59 7.26 -1.85 10.87
N TRP A 60 8.31 -2.37 11.50
CA TRP A 60 8.89 -1.84 12.73
C TRP A 60 10.40 -1.72 12.57
N ASN A 61 10.99 -0.76 13.28
CA ASN A 61 12.42 -0.52 13.32
C ASN A 61 12.98 -0.81 14.72
N GLN A 62 14.19 -1.37 14.78
CA GLN A 62 14.96 -1.49 16.03
C GLN A 62 16.10 -0.47 16.12
N THR A 63 16.44 0.16 15.00
CA THR A 63 17.41 1.24 14.87
C THR A 63 16.81 2.43 14.14
N PRO A 64 17.37 3.65 14.25
CA PRO A 64 17.02 4.76 13.38
C PRO A 64 17.14 4.36 11.90
N LEU A 65 16.21 4.85 11.07
CA LEU A 65 16.16 4.57 9.64
C LEU A 65 16.37 5.85 8.84
N VAL A 66 17.18 5.75 7.78
CA VAL A 66 17.28 6.80 6.77
C VAL A 66 15.96 6.95 6.01
N GLN A 67 15.73 8.12 5.39
CA GLN A 67 14.46 8.42 4.72
C GLN A 67 14.04 7.40 3.65
N GLN A 68 15.01 6.76 2.98
CA GLN A 68 14.75 5.76 1.95
C GLN A 68 14.17 4.44 2.51
N ASP A 69 14.44 4.14 3.78
CA ASP A 69 14.01 2.90 4.45
C ASP A 69 12.71 3.09 5.25
N LYS A 70 12.24 4.32 5.39
CA LYS A 70 10.99 4.63 6.10
C LYS A 70 9.79 4.17 5.27
N LEU A 71 8.78 3.65 5.97
CA LEU A 71 7.49 3.36 5.35
C LEU A 71 6.85 4.67 4.91
N SER A 72 6.46 4.76 3.64
CA SER A 72 5.79 5.93 3.07
C SER A 72 4.37 5.60 2.62
N ILE A 73 3.39 6.42 3.03
CA ILE A 73 1.97 6.25 2.71
C ILE A 73 1.40 7.47 1.97
N GLY A 74 0.48 7.21 1.05
CA GLY A 74 -0.24 8.25 0.29
C GLY A 74 -0.01 8.17 -1.22
N GLY A 75 -0.26 7.01 -1.83
CA GLY A 75 -0.11 6.82 -3.26
C GLY A 75 -0.63 5.47 -3.74
N ARG A 76 -0.51 5.20 -5.05
CA ARG A 76 -1.10 4.02 -5.73
C ARG A 76 -0.75 2.67 -5.07
N TYR A 77 0.47 2.53 -4.55
CA TYR A 77 0.96 1.26 -4.01
C TYR A 77 0.67 1.07 -2.51
N THR A 78 0.27 2.12 -1.79
CA THR A 78 -0.02 2.08 -0.36
C THR A 78 -1.47 2.44 -0.08
N VAL A 79 -1.76 3.68 0.29
CA VAL A 79 -3.12 4.18 0.49
C VAL A 79 -3.59 4.84 -0.81
N ARG A 80 -4.41 4.13 -1.59
CA ARG A 80 -4.99 4.68 -2.83
C ARG A 80 -5.98 5.81 -2.52
N GLY A 81 -6.22 6.63 -3.53
CA GLY A 81 -7.02 7.86 -3.42
C GLY A 81 -6.16 9.12 -3.24
N PHE A 82 -4.86 8.95 -3.01
CA PHE A 82 -3.87 10.01 -2.95
C PHE A 82 -3.04 10.00 -4.23
N ASP A 83 -2.66 11.19 -4.69
CA ASP A 83 -1.92 11.43 -5.95
C ASP A 83 -0.45 11.01 -5.89
N GLY A 84 0.15 10.93 -4.70
CA GLY A 84 1.54 10.57 -4.50
C GLY A 84 2.51 11.75 -4.53
N GLU A 85 2.02 12.98 -4.73
CA GLU A 85 2.84 14.20 -4.72
C GLU A 85 3.33 14.54 -3.32
N LEU A 86 2.52 14.23 -2.31
CA LEU A 86 2.88 14.30 -0.91
C LEU A 86 2.61 12.94 -0.25
N SER A 87 3.49 12.55 0.67
CA SER A 87 3.37 11.32 1.44
C SER A 87 3.65 11.56 2.92
N LEU A 88 3.05 10.75 3.79
CA LEU A 88 3.48 10.65 5.18
C LEU A 88 4.52 9.53 5.28
N SER A 89 5.61 9.77 6.01
CA SER A 89 6.68 8.79 6.17
C SER A 89 7.07 8.64 7.64
N GLY A 90 7.44 7.42 8.05
CA GLY A 90 7.89 7.11 9.42
C GLY A 90 8.67 5.80 9.49
N GLU A 91 9.46 5.58 10.54
CA GLU A 91 10.30 4.37 10.64
C GLU A 91 9.47 3.11 10.86
N ARG A 92 8.27 3.26 11.42
CA ARG A 92 7.31 2.18 11.68
C ARG A 92 5.91 2.55 11.25
N GLY A 93 5.10 1.54 10.95
CA GLY A 93 3.73 1.75 10.53
C GLY A 93 3.12 0.54 9.87
N TRP A 94 1.95 0.72 9.29
CA TRP A 94 1.26 -0.31 8.54
C TRP A 94 0.35 0.28 7.46
N VAL A 95 0.06 -0.55 6.46
CA VAL A 95 -0.89 -0.30 5.38
C VAL A 95 -1.88 -1.44 5.34
N TRP A 96 -3.17 -1.13 5.28
CA TRP A 96 -4.25 -2.09 5.16
C TRP A 96 -5.14 -1.72 3.97
N ARG A 97 -5.23 -2.62 3.00
CA ARG A 97 -5.96 -2.42 1.75
C ARG A 97 -7.04 -3.48 1.63
N ASN A 98 -8.25 -3.05 1.31
CA ASN A 98 -9.39 -3.94 1.15
C ASN A 98 -10.05 -3.68 -0.20
N GLU A 99 -10.46 -4.72 -0.90
CA GLU A 99 -11.15 -4.65 -2.18
C GLU A 99 -12.33 -5.61 -2.19
N LEU A 100 -13.49 -5.11 -2.60
CA LEU A 100 -14.59 -5.92 -3.11
C LEU A 100 -14.49 -5.93 -4.63
N VAL A 101 -14.35 -7.11 -5.19
CA VAL A 101 -14.16 -7.34 -6.62
C VAL A 101 -15.36 -8.09 -7.17
N TRP A 102 -15.93 -7.60 -8.26
CA TRP A 102 -16.97 -8.26 -9.03
C TRP A 102 -16.41 -8.72 -10.37
N ASN A 103 -16.38 -10.03 -10.60
CA ASN A 103 -16.01 -10.58 -11.90
C ASN A 103 -17.24 -10.53 -12.82
N ILE A 104 -17.22 -9.56 -13.74
CA ILE A 104 -18.34 -9.24 -14.63
C ILE A 104 -18.57 -10.41 -15.57
N ALA A 105 -19.68 -11.12 -15.34
CA ALA A 105 -20.16 -12.23 -16.17
C ALA A 105 -19.14 -13.36 -16.38
N ASN A 106 -18.15 -13.53 -15.49
CA ASN A 106 -17.05 -14.50 -15.65
C ASN A 106 -16.21 -14.31 -16.93
N LYS A 107 -16.16 -13.10 -17.49
CA LYS A 107 -15.46 -12.82 -18.76
C LYS A 107 -14.02 -12.31 -18.58
N GLY A 108 -13.46 -12.45 -17.38
CA GLY A 108 -12.11 -11.95 -17.07
C GLY A 108 -12.04 -10.43 -16.90
N GLN A 109 -13.20 -9.77 -16.76
CA GLN A 109 -13.31 -8.34 -16.47
C GLN A 109 -13.75 -8.17 -15.02
N GLU A 110 -13.03 -7.35 -14.26
CA GLU A 110 -13.25 -7.13 -12.84
C GLU A 110 -13.52 -5.64 -12.56
N LEU A 111 -14.71 -5.34 -12.03
CA LEU A 111 -14.96 -4.06 -11.37
C LEU A 111 -14.57 -4.21 -9.90
N TYR A 112 -13.82 -3.27 -9.33
CA TYR A 112 -13.42 -3.33 -7.93
C TYR A 112 -13.65 -2.00 -7.21
N LEU A 113 -14.14 -2.10 -5.98
CA LEU A 113 -14.26 -1.00 -5.03
C LEU A 113 -13.35 -1.29 -3.83
N GLY A 114 -12.54 -0.32 -3.44
CA GLY A 114 -11.58 -0.49 -2.36
C GLY A 114 -11.59 0.63 -1.32
N ILE A 115 -11.18 0.26 -0.11
CA ILE A 115 -10.89 1.17 0.99
C ILE A 115 -9.54 0.80 1.60
N ASP A 116 -8.67 1.80 1.67
CA ASP A 116 -7.31 1.64 2.15
C ASP A 116 -7.06 2.58 3.33
N LYS A 117 -6.29 2.11 4.31
CA LYS A 117 -5.84 2.89 5.46
C LYS A 117 -4.37 2.64 5.72
N GLY A 118 -3.62 3.71 5.99
CA GLY A 118 -2.22 3.62 6.38
C GLY A 118 -1.96 4.45 7.63
N ILE A 119 -1.05 3.97 8.46
CA ILE A 119 -0.52 4.70 9.62
C ILE A 119 1.01 4.62 9.59
N VAL A 120 1.68 5.73 9.84
CA VAL A 120 3.14 5.83 10.00
C VAL A 120 3.48 6.62 11.25
N ARG A 121 4.58 6.27 11.93
CA ARG A 121 5.09 6.99 13.10
C ARG A 121 6.58 7.23 12.93
N SER A 122 6.98 8.46 13.21
CA SER A 122 8.36 8.93 13.24
C SER A 122 8.87 8.96 14.69
N SER A 123 10.17 8.80 14.91
CA SER A 123 10.84 9.15 16.16
C SER A 123 10.80 10.66 16.43
N GLN A 124 10.67 11.46 15.37
CA GLN A 124 10.53 12.92 15.41
C GLN A 124 9.07 13.31 15.14
N GLU A 125 8.17 13.01 16.08
CA GLU A 125 6.72 13.22 15.91
C GLU A 125 6.35 14.70 15.67
N GLU A 126 7.09 15.64 16.27
CA GLU A 126 6.84 17.09 16.13
C GLU A 126 7.03 17.62 14.70
N LEU A 127 7.85 16.94 13.89
CA LEU A 127 8.08 17.30 12.48
C LEU A 127 7.11 16.61 11.54
N GLN A 128 6.28 15.70 12.06
CA GLN A 128 5.39 14.89 11.25
C GLN A 128 4.09 15.66 10.99
N LEU A 129 3.79 15.95 9.71
CA LEU A 129 2.55 16.63 9.29
C LEU A 129 1.27 15.91 9.75
N GLY A 130 1.38 14.60 9.99
CA GLY A 130 0.37 13.74 10.60
C GLY A 130 0.76 12.28 10.43
N ASP A 131 -0.07 11.37 10.93
CA ASP A 131 0.30 9.95 11.05
C ASP A 131 -0.55 9.00 10.23
N SER A 132 -1.67 9.44 9.66
CA SER A 132 -2.66 8.53 9.09
C SER A 132 -3.36 9.07 7.85
N LEU A 133 -3.56 8.17 6.89
CA LEU A 133 -4.32 8.42 5.66
C LEU A 133 -5.40 7.34 5.50
N THR A 134 -6.54 7.73 4.93
CA THR A 134 -7.59 6.80 4.49
C THR A 134 -8.09 7.26 3.14
N GLY A 135 -8.20 6.34 2.19
CA GLY A 135 -8.67 6.65 0.85
C GLY A 135 -9.52 5.55 0.26
N GLY A 136 -10.29 5.93 -0.75
CA GLY A 136 -11.18 5.06 -1.49
C GLY A 136 -10.76 4.97 -2.95
N VAL A 137 -11.09 3.85 -3.58
CA VAL A 137 -10.83 3.63 -5.01
C VAL A 137 -11.97 2.87 -5.66
N LEU A 138 -12.27 3.20 -6.91
CA LEU A 138 -13.12 2.42 -7.81
C LEU A 138 -12.34 2.22 -9.10
N GLY A 139 -12.23 0.97 -9.57
CA GLY A 139 -11.52 0.68 -10.80
C GLY A 139 -12.08 -0.50 -11.58
N LEU A 140 -11.60 -0.61 -12.80
CA LEU A 140 -11.94 -1.65 -13.76
C LEU A 140 -10.64 -2.22 -14.30
N ARG A 141 -10.46 -3.54 -14.17
CA ARG A 141 -9.30 -4.24 -14.70
C ARG A 141 -9.71 -5.52 -15.42
N GLY A 142 -8.85 -6.00 -16.30
CA GLY A 142 -9.07 -7.28 -16.95
C GLY A 142 -8.06 -7.57 -18.03
N GLU A 143 -8.33 -8.67 -18.74
CA GLU A 143 -7.51 -9.13 -19.85
C GLU A 143 -8.38 -9.31 -21.10
N LEU A 144 -7.89 -8.84 -22.25
CA LEU A 144 -8.50 -9.07 -23.56
C LEU A 144 -7.41 -9.26 -24.61
N TRP A 145 -7.40 -10.40 -25.31
CA TRP A 145 -6.48 -10.69 -26.42
C TRP A 145 -4.99 -10.49 -26.08
N GLY A 146 -4.57 -10.89 -24.87
CA GLY A 146 -3.19 -10.73 -24.39
C GLY A 146 -2.85 -9.32 -23.87
N LEU A 147 -3.81 -8.38 -23.93
CA LEU A 147 -3.72 -7.06 -23.31
C LEU A 147 -4.33 -7.08 -21.91
N ASN A 148 -3.51 -6.82 -20.89
CA ASN A 148 -3.95 -6.54 -19.55
C ASN A 148 -4.13 -5.03 -19.38
N TYR A 149 -5.23 -4.62 -18.75
CA TYR A 149 -5.51 -3.23 -18.45
C TYR A 149 -6.02 -3.06 -17.02
N ASP A 150 -5.76 -1.89 -16.43
CA ASP A 150 -6.34 -1.43 -15.17
C ASP A 150 -6.56 0.07 -15.27
N TYR A 151 -7.77 0.54 -15.02
CA TYR A 151 -8.13 1.95 -14.91
C TYR A 151 -8.85 2.19 -13.59
N PHE A 152 -8.50 3.26 -12.89
CA PHE A 152 -9.15 3.60 -11.63
C PHE A 152 -9.32 5.10 -11.41
N ILE A 153 -10.25 5.40 -10.51
CA ILE A 153 -10.41 6.68 -9.85
C ILE A 153 -10.31 6.47 -8.34
N GLY A 154 -9.72 7.42 -7.63
CA GLY A 154 -9.57 7.37 -6.19
C GLY A 154 -9.77 8.72 -5.55
N ILE A 155 -10.21 8.71 -4.30
CA ILE A 155 -10.50 9.90 -3.51
C ILE A 155 -9.83 9.80 -2.13
N PRO A 156 -9.24 10.89 -1.61
CA PRO A 156 -8.82 10.93 -0.22
C PRO A 156 -10.06 11.04 0.68
N ILE A 157 -10.23 10.10 1.62
CA ILE A 157 -11.37 10.07 2.56
C ILE A 157 -11.01 10.79 3.86
N LYS A 158 -9.83 10.51 4.42
CA LYS A 158 -9.32 11.14 5.63
C LYS A 158 -7.83 11.42 5.49
N LYS A 159 -7.43 12.64 5.85
CA LYS A 159 -6.05 13.12 5.83
C LYS A 159 -5.83 14.15 6.95
N PRO A 160 -4.60 14.34 7.44
CA PRO A 160 -4.33 15.36 8.45
C PRO A 160 -4.50 16.78 7.87
N GLU A 161 -4.69 17.73 8.77
CA GLU A 161 -4.74 19.14 8.40
C GLU A 161 -3.42 19.57 7.73
N GLY A 162 -3.49 20.45 6.74
CA GLY A 162 -2.31 20.86 5.97
C GLY A 162 -1.79 19.85 4.94
N PHE A 163 -2.23 18.59 4.94
CA PHE A 163 -1.88 17.62 3.91
C PHE A 163 -2.51 17.99 2.56
N ARG A 164 -1.69 18.41 1.60
CA ARG A 164 -2.13 18.83 0.27
C ARG A 164 -2.10 17.64 -0.69
N THR A 165 -3.23 17.39 -1.34
CA THR A 165 -3.41 16.34 -2.35
C THR A 165 -4.66 16.67 -3.16
N SER A 166 -4.74 16.16 -4.39
CA SER A 166 -5.93 16.29 -5.22
C SER A 166 -7.16 15.65 -4.56
N HIS A 167 -8.33 16.25 -4.79
CA HIS A 167 -9.61 15.66 -4.36
C HIS A 167 -10.01 14.43 -5.18
N LEU A 168 -9.41 14.26 -6.36
CA LEU A 168 -9.65 13.15 -7.27
C LEU A 168 -8.33 12.75 -7.93
N THR A 169 -7.97 11.48 -7.82
CA THR A 169 -6.82 10.87 -8.48
C THR A 169 -7.32 9.87 -9.51
N THR A 170 -6.72 9.84 -10.70
CA THR A 170 -6.99 8.81 -11.70
C THR A 170 -5.69 8.10 -12.09
N GLY A 171 -5.81 6.87 -12.55
CA GLY A 171 -4.67 6.10 -13.01
C GLY A 171 -5.06 5.06 -14.03
N PHE A 172 -4.13 4.78 -14.93
CA PHE A 172 -4.23 3.65 -15.84
C PHE A 172 -2.93 2.85 -15.86
N SER A 173 -3.02 1.60 -16.30
CA SER A 173 -1.91 0.70 -16.60
C SER A 173 -2.32 -0.19 -17.77
N PHE A 174 -1.38 -0.43 -18.69
CA PHE A 174 -1.54 -1.36 -19.80
C PHE A 174 -0.29 -2.22 -19.91
N SER A 175 -0.46 -3.51 -20.15
CA SER A 175 0.65 -4.40 -20.50
C SER A 175 0.20 -5.43 -21.53
N TYR A 176 1.05 -5.68 -22.52
CA TYR A 176 0.79 -6.64 -23.58
C TYR A 176 1.77 -7.79 -23.48
N ARG A 177 1.27 -9.03 -23.53
CA ARG A 177 2.08 -10.25 -23.54
C ARG A 177 1.99 -10.91 -24.91
N PHE A 178 3.14 -11.15 -25.52
CA PHE A 178 3.31 -11.85 -26.80
C PHE A 178 4.00 -13.20 -26.59
#